data_AF-U1NY87-F1
#
_entry.id   AF-U1NY87-F1
#
_cell.length_a   1.000
_cell.length_b   1.000
_cell.length_c   1.000
_cell.angle_alpha   90.00
_cell.angle_beta   90.00
_cell.angle_gamma   90.00
#
_symmetry.space_group_name_H-M   'P 1'
#
loop_
_entity.id
_entity.type
_entity.pdbx_description
1 polymer ?
#
loop_
_entity_poly.entity_id
_entity_poly.type
_entity_poly.pdbx_seq_one_letter_code
_entity_poly.pdbx_strand_id
1 'polypeptide(L)' 'MSGFVFSEKPIEIVEGDGAHVTDSNGTEYLDMGASYACVPLGHGHEPSKTR' A
#
# COMPACT_ATOMS: atom_id res chain seq x y z
N MET A 1 1.74 20.04 11.79
CA MET A 1 1.78 18.98 12.81
C MET A 1 0.39 18.38 12.95
N SER A 2 -0.01 17.50 12.02
CA SER A 2 -1.37 16.90 11.96
C SER A 2 -1.44 15.48 12.52
N GLY A 3 -0.35 14.93 13.07
CA GLY A 3 -0.25 13.54 13.53
C GLY A 3 -0.88 13.22 14.89
N PHE A 4 -1.73 14.06 15.47
CA PHE A 4 -2.35 13.73 16.78
C PHE A 4 -3.41 12.61 16.67
N VAL A 5 -4.07 12.51 15.51
CA VAL A 5 -5.17 11.55 15.29
C VAL A 5 -4.67 10.22 14.71
N PHE A 6 -3.54 10.24 13.99
CA PHE A 6 -2.98 9.08 13.32
C PHE A 6 -1.60 8.76 13.85
N SER A 7 -1.40 7.51 14.30
CA SER A 7 -0.07 6.96 14.53
C SER A 7 0.56 6.62 13.19
N GLU A 8 1.12 7.64 12.53
CA GLU A 8 1.83 7.46 11.27
C GLU A 8 3.00 6.48 11.45
N LYS A 9 3.14 5.55 10.51
CA LYS A 9 4.31 4.68 10.51
C LYS A 9 5.54 5.51 10.13
N PRO A 10 6.71 5.27 10.72
CA PRO A 10 7.95 5.96 10.37
C PRO A 10 8.58 5.42 9.07
N ILE A 11 7.75 4.94 8.14
CA ILE A 11 8.15 4.42 6.83
C ILE A 11 7.26 5.07 5.78
N GLU A 12 7.88 5.59 4.73
CA GLU A 12 7.19 6.17 3.59
C GLU A 12 7.11 5.13 2.48
N ILE A 13 5.89 4.70 2.14
CA ILE A 13 5.63 3.79 1.02
C ILE A 13 5.45 4.61 -0.25
N VAL A 14 6.20 4.28 -1.30
CA VAL A 14 6.20 5.04 -2.57
C VAL A 14 5.61 4.28 -3.74
N GLU A 15 5.53 2.95 -3.65
CA GLU A 15 4.99 2.07 -4.70
C GLU A 15 4.34 0.83 -4.11
N GLY A 16 3.42 0.21 -4.86
CA GLY A 16 2.84 -1.10 -4.53
C GLY A 16 2.48 -1.91 -5.77
N ASP A 17 2.69 -3.22 -5.70
CA ASP A 17 2.36 -4.21 -6.73
C ASP A 17 1.80 -5.48 -6.09
N GLY A 18 0.56 -5.84 -6.43
CA GLY A 18 -0.13 -6.98 -5.85
C GLY A 18 -0.23 -6.87 -4.32
N ALA A 19 0.41 -7.79 -3.61
CA ALA A 19 0.45 -7.83 -2.15
C ALA A 19 1.75 -7.25 -1.55
N HIS A 20 2.58 -6.58 -2.36
CA HIS A 20 3.85 -5.98 -1.93
C HIS A 20 3.80 -4.46 -2.00
N VAL A 21 4.55 -3.83 -1.11
CA VAL A 21 4.78 -2.37 -1.11
C VAL A 21 6.26 -2.09 -0.94
N THR A 22 6.72 -1.00 -1.56
CA THR A 22 8.13 -0.60 -1.54
C THR A 22 8.27 0.75 -0.88
N ASP A 23 9.23 0.87 0.05
CA ASP A 23 9.53 2.15 0.70
C ASP A 23 10.45 3.05 -0.16
N SER A 24 10.64 4.30 0.29
CA SER A 24 11.52 5.26 -0.37
C SER A 24 13.01 4.88 -0.41
N ASN A 25 13.43 3.86 0.34
CA ASN A 25 14.79 3.31 0.30
C ASN A 25 14.90 2.08 -0.62
N GLY A 26 13.81 1.63 -1.23
CA GLY A 26 13.75 0.43 -2.07
C GLY A 26 13.57 -0.88 -1.30
N THR A 27 13.21 -0.83 -0.02
CA THR A 27 12.91 -2.04 0.77
C THR A 27 11.49 -2.51 0.47
N GLU A 28 11.34 -3.80 0.14
CA GLU A 28 10.05 -4.43 -0.13
C GLU A 28 9.44 -5.06 1.13
N TYR A 29 8.14 -4.91 1.30
CA TYR A 29 7.37 -5.43 2.41
C TYR A 29 6.09 -6.13 1.92
N LEU A 30 5.60 -7.09 2.70
CA LEU A 30 4.27 -7.65 2.52
C LEU A 30 3.20 -6.68 3.06
N ASP A 31 2.21 -6.33 2.23
CA ASP A 31 1.09 -5.49 2.62
C ASP A 31 -0.04 -6.32 3.27
N MET A 32 0.06 -6.48 4.58
CA MET A 32 -0.99 -7.09 5.41
C MET A 32 -2.02 -6.06 5.91
N GLY A 33 -1.85 -4.78 5.57
CA GLY A 33 -2.79 -3.71 5.90
C GLY A 33 -3.85 -3.50 4.81
N ALA A 34 -3.50 -3.80 3.55
CA ALA A 34 -4.33 -3.68 2.36
C ALA A 34 -5.05 -2.32 2.28
N SER A 35 -4.41 -1.25 2.74
CA SER A 35 -4.99 0.09 2.95
C SER A 35 -6.39 0.05 3.61
N TYR A 36 -6.49 -0.57 4.78
CA TYR A 36 -7.79 -0.82 5.46
C TYR A 36 -8.74 -1.68 4.61
N ALA A 37 -8.20 -2.75 4.02
CA ALA A 37 -8.91 -3.65 3.10
C ALA A 37 -9.47 -2.98 1.83
N CYS A 38 -8.98 -1.79 1.45
CA CYS A 38 -9.38 -1.09 0.24
C CYS A 38 -8.73 -1.63 -1.04
N VAL A 39 -7.74 -2.51 -0.92
CA VAL A 39 -7.00 -3.07 -2.07
C VAL A 39 -7.17 -4.60 -2.17
N PRO A 40 -8.42 -5.12 -2.28
CA PRO A 40 -8.66 -6.57 -2.24
C PRO A 40 -8.16 -7.31 -3.49
N LEU A 41 -7.91 -6.61 -4.59
CA LEU A 41 -7.35 -7.17 -5.83
C LEU A 41 -5.83 -6.97 -5.95
N GLY A 42 -5.21 -6.37 -4.93
CA GLY A 42 -3.80 -5.97 -4.96
C GLY A 42 -3.55 -4.62 -5.64
N HIS A 43 -2.42 -4.00 -5.30
CA HIS A 43 -2.00 -2.72 -5.85
C HIS A 43 -1.67 -2.85 -7.33
N GLY A 44 -1.97 -1.82 -8.13
CA GLY A 44 -1.66 -1.81 -9.56
C GLY A 44 -2.47 -2.80 -10.41
N HIS A 45 -3.47 -3.47 -9.85
CA HIS A 45 -4.29 -4.44 -10.59
C HIS A 45 -4.96 -3.79 -11.82
N GLU A 46 -4.65 -4.30 -13.02
CA GLU A 46 -5.30 -3.85 -14.26
C GLU A 46 -6.82 -4.06 -14.14
N PRO A 47 -7.67 -3.07 -14.48
CA PRO A 47 -9.10 -3.28 -14.48
C PRO A 47 -9.41 -4.46 -15.41
N SER A 48 -9.99 -5.51 -14.84
CA SER A 48 -10.43 -6.67 -15.60
C SER A 48 -11.31 -6.18 -16.73
N LYS A 49 -11.01 -6.60 -17.97
CA LYS A 49 -11.89 -6.36 -19.10
C LYS A 49 -13.27 -6.88 -18.71
N THR A 50 -14.20 -5.96 -18.47
CA THR A 50 -15.61 -6.26 -18.24
C THR A 50 -16.05 -7.14 -19.40
N ARG A 51 -16.48 -8.36 -19.08
CA ARG A 51 -17.11 -9.25 -20.06
C ARG A 51 -18.39 -8.61 -20.62
#